data_AF-A0A3A3H1R4-F1
#
_entry.id   AF-A0A3A3H1R4-F1
#
_cell.length_a   1.000
_cell.length_b   1.000
_cell.length_c   1.000
_cell.angle_alpha   90.00
_cell.angle_beta   90.00
_cell.angle_gamma   90.00
#
_symmetry.space_group_name_H-M   'P 1'
#
loop_
_entity.id
_entity.type
_entity.pdbx_description
1 polymer ?
#
loop_
_entity_poly.entity_id
_entity_poly.type
_entity_poly.pdbx_seq_one_letter_code
_entity_poly.pdbx_strand_id
1 'polypeptide(L)'
;MLTAVSRLSVALSLPLIGLLFTLGTSWLESKFEVVNKRVDVVEKVSTSASEQATKINDRLTTVETKQVTESAASDKFQNATLTRLDRLQDSIVGLSNAVAALTATVQALADDRSRSPPMR
;
A
#
# COMPACT_ATOMS: atom_id res chain seq x y z
N MET A 1 64.91 60.91 12.90
CA MET A 1 64.40 60.26 11.68
C MET A 1 63.70 58.90 11.93
N LEU A 2 63.87 58.22 13.07
CA LEU A 2 63.21 56.92 13.34
C LEU A 2 61.68 57.00 13.53
N THR A 3 61.14 58.13 13.99
CA THR A 3 59.69 58.25 14.30
C THR A 3 58.81 58.49 13.07
N ALA A 4 59.32 59.10 12.00
CA ALA A 4 58.58 59.36 10.77
C ALA A 4 58.34 58.08 9.96
N VAL A 5 59.36 57.21 9.88
CA VAL A 5 59.26 55.90 9.21
C VAL A 5 58.25 55.01 9.92
N SER A 6 58.21 55.02 11.26
CA SER A 6 57.23 54.24 12.03
C SER A 6 55.77 54.64 11.75
N ARG A 7 55.48 55.94 11.58
CA ARG A 7 54.13 56.43 11.31
C ARG A 7 53.69 56.14 9.87
N LEU A 8 54.62 56.15 8.93
CA LEU A 8 54.36 55.76 7.55
C LEU A 8 54.05 54.25 7.44
N SER A 9 54.76 53.41 8.20
CA SER A 9 54.44 51.97 8.29
C SER A 9 53.07 51.69 8.92
N VAL A 10 52.69 52.43 9.98
CA VAL A 10 51.36 52.30 10.60
C VAL A 10 50.25 52.80 9.66
N ALA A 11 50.48 53.90 8.94
CA ALA A 11 49.53 54.44 7.97
C ALA A 11 49.30 53.50 6.77
N LEU A 12 50.34 52.76 6.34
CA LEU A 12 50.23 51.78 5.26
C LEU A 12 49.66 50.43 5.75
N SER A 13 49.83 50.07 7.02
CA SER A 13 49.28 48.82 7.56
C SER A 13 47.76 48.86 7.76
N LEU A 14 47.19 50.02 8.06
CA LEU A 14 45.73 50.21 8.20
C LEU A 14 44.92 49.79 6.96
N PRO A 15 45.24 50.26 5.74
CA PRO A 15 44.54 49.82 4.53
C PRO A 15 44.80 48.34 4.20
N LEU A 16 45.97 47.80 4.52
CA LEU A 16 46.28 46.36 4.37
C LEU A 16 45.41 45.49 5.28
N ILE A 17 45.21 45.88 6.53
CA ILE A 17 44.32 45.19 7.48
C ILE A 17 42.87 45.28 7.01
N GLY A 18 42.44 46.45 6.51
CA GLY A 18 41.10 46.61 5.93
C GLY A 18 40.87 45.69 4.72
N LEU A 19 41.87 45.55 3.86
CA LEU A 19 41.80 44.69 2.66
C LEU A 19 41.76 43.20 3.02
N LEU A 20 42.53 42.79 4.05
CA LEU A 20 42.46 41.43 4.58
C LEU A 20 41.11 41.14 5.26
N PHE A 21 40.55 42.13 5.97
CA PHE A 21 39.24 42.01 6.58
C PHE A 21 38.14 41.86 5.52
N THR A 22 38.13 42.68 4.47
CA THR A 22 37.12 42.60 3.41
C THR A 22 37.23 41.31 2.58
N LEU A 23 38.45 40.84 2.27
CA LEU A 23 38.63 39.54 1.63
C LEU A 23 38.19 38.40 2.55
N GLY A 24 38.53 38.48 3.83
CA GLY A 24 38.15 37.49 4.83
C GLY A 24 36.64 37.40 5.00
N THR A 25 35.95 38.54 5.12
CA THR A 25 34.49 38.60 5.23
C THR A 25 33.82 38.12 3.96
N SER A 26 34.32 38.50 2.78
CA SER A 26 33.76 38.04 1.49
C SER A 26 33.90 36.53 1.30
N TRP A 27 35.03 35.95 1.71
CA TRP A 27 35.22 34.50 1.66
C TRP A 27 34.31 33.77 2.66
N LEU A 28 34.16 34.30 3.87
CA LEU A 28 33.27 33.76 4.89
C LEU A 28 31.81 33.80 4.43
N GLU A 29 31.38 34.93 3.85
CA GLU A 29 30.03 35.13 3.33
C GLU A 29 29.72 34.17 2.18
N SER A 30 30.67 33.92 1.28
CA SER A 30 30.54 32.88 0.24
C SER A 30 30.34 31.47 0.83
N LYS A 31 31.05 31.14 1.91
CA LYS A 31 30.86 29.84 2.60
C LYS A 31 29.50 29.77 3.29
N PHE A 32 29.08 30.84 3.97
CA PHE A 32 27.76 30.92 4.59
C PHE A 32 26.63 30.81 3.56
N GLU A 33 26.76 31.44 2.40
CA GLU A 33 25.78 31.34 1.32
C GLU A 33 25.63 29.90 0.81
N VAL A 34 26.75 29.19 0.62
CA VAL A 34 26.73 27.78 0.20
C VAL A 34 26.10 26.88 1.27
N VAL A 35 26.39 27.15 2.55
CA VAL A 35 25.79 26.41 3.67
C VAL A 35 24.29 26.68 3.76
N ASN A 36 23.85 27.93 3.69
CA ASN A 36 22.42 28.27 3.71
C ASN A 36 21.67 27.64 2.53
N LYS A 37 22.24 27.70 1.32
CA LYS A 37 21.66 27.01 0.15
C LYS A 37 21.52 25.50 0.38
N ARG A 38 22.49 24.86 1.03
CA ARG A 38 22.39 23.44 1.38
C ARG A 38 21.32 23.18 2.44
N VAL A 39 21.23 24.03 3.45
CA VAL A 39 20.20 23.95 4.49
C VAL A 39 18.81 24.09 3.88
N ASP A 40 18.57 25.08 3.01
CA ASP A 40 17.29 25.27 2.32
C ASP A 40 16.90 24.04 1.48
N VAL A 41 17.86 23.45 0.78
CA VAL A 41 17.61 22.23 -0.01
C VAL A 41 17.28 21.05 0.91
N VAL A 42 18.02 20.87 2.00
CA VAL A 42 17.77 19.80 2.98
C VAL A 42 16.40 19.98 3.65
N GLU A 43 16.06 21.20 4.04
CA GLU A 43 14.75 21.53 4.62
C GLU A 43 13.62 21.20 3.64
N LYS A 44 13.74 21.64 2.38
CA LYS A 44 12.76 21.36 1.34
C LYS A 44 12.60 19.86 1.07
N VAL A 45 13.71 19.11 1.01
CA VAL A 45 13.69 17.65 0.83
C VAL A 45 13.06 16.97 2.04
N SER A 46 13.39 17.43 3.26
CA SER A 46 12.82 16.91 4.49
C SER A 46 11.31 17.11 4.56
N THR A 47 10.82 18.31 4.20
CA THR A 47 9.39 18.61 4.13
C THR A 47 8.68 17.74 3.10
N SER A 48 9.25 17.59 1.90
CA SER A 48 8.67 16.72 0.86
C SER A 48 8.67 15.24 1.27
N ALA A 49 9.72 14.78 1.94
CA ALA A 49 9.79 13.41 2.46
C ALA A 49 8.73 13.18 3.55
N SER A 50 8.50 14.16 4.42
CA SER A 50 7.45 14.12 5.44
C SER A 50 6.05 14.05 4.81
N GLU A 51 5.76 14.89 3.82
CA GLU A 51 4.49 14.85 3.07
C GLU A 51 4.27 13.51 2.36
N GLN A 52 5.32 12.97 1.75
CA GLN A 52 5.27 11.66 1.10
C GLN A 52 5.03 10.54 2.12
N ALA A 53 5.68 10.59 3.28
CA ALA A 53 5.49 9.61 4.35
C ALA A 53 4.05 9.60 4.86
N THR A 54 3.45 10.79 5.10
CA THR A 54 2.04 10.91 5.48
C THR A 54 1.12 10.32 4.41
N LYS A 55 1.33 10.66 3.14
CA LYS A 55 0.54 10.11 2.03
C LYS A 55 0.68 8.60 1.88
N ILE A 56 1.87 8.05 2.12
CA ILE A 56 2.10 6.59 2.10
C ILE A 56 1.36 5.94 3.26
N ASN A 57 1.39 6.52 4.45
CA ASN A 57 0.67 6.02 5.62
C ASN A 57 -0.84 5.97 5.39
N ASP A 58 -1.42 7.02 4.80
CA ASP A 58 -2.85 7.06 4.46
C ASP A 58 -3.22 6.00 3.42
N ARG A 59 -2.36 5.80 2.41
CA ARG A 59 -2.53 4.75 1.40
C ARG A 59 -2.42 3.36 2.00
N LEU A 60 -1.47 3.13 2.90
CA LEU A 60 -1.29 1.86 3.58
C LEU A 60 -2.52 1.53 4.42
N THR A 61 -2.99 2.47 5.24
CA THR A 61 -4.22 2.33 6.03
C THR A 61 -5.43 1.99 5.15
N THR A 62 -5.55 2.66 3.99
CA THR A 62 -6.62 2.39 3.02
C THR A 62 -6.50 0.99 2.43
N VAL A 63 -5.29 0.56 2.05
CA VAL A 63 -5.04 -0.77 1.48
C VAL A 63 -5.31 -1.86 2.50
N GLU A 64 -4.83 -1.71 3.74
CA GLU A 64 -5.10 -2.65 4.82
C GLU A 64 -6.59 -2.79 5.09
N THR A 65 -7.32 -1.66 5.17
CA THR A 65 -8.77 -1.67 5.36
C THR A 65 -9.49 -2.39 4.23
N LYS A 66 -9.09 -2.14 2.97
CA LYS A 66 -9.65 -2.84 1.81
C LYS A 66 -9.34 -4.33 1.84
N GLN A 67 -8.09 -4.71 2.13
CA GLN A 67 -7.67 -6.10 2.20
C GLN A 67 -8.44 -6.87 3.28
N VAL A 68 -8.65 -6.29 4.46
CA VAL A 68 -9.46 -6.88 5.53
C VAL A 68 -10.91 -7.05 5.08
N THR A 69 -11.48 -6.04 4.43
CA THR A 69 -12.87 -6.08 3.93
C THR A 69 -13.05 -7.16 2.84
N GLU A 70 -12.13 -7.22 1.88
CA GLU A 70 -12.13 -8.20 0.79
C GLU A 70 -11.92 -9.63 1.32
N SER A 71 -11.03 -9.81 2.30
CA SER A 71 -10.81 -11.12 2.95
C SER A 71 -12.09 -11.59 3.65
N ALA A 72 -12.73 -10.72 4.44
CA ALA A 72 -13.99 -11.03 5.10
C ALA A 72 -15.13 -11.36 4.10
N ALA A 73 -15.18 -10.63 2.98
CA ALA A 73 -16.14 -10.91 1.91
C ALA A 73 -15.88 -12.26 1.23
N SER A 74 -14.60 -12.59 0.99
CA SER A 74 -14.17 -13.87 0.44
C SER A 74 -14.57 -15.04 1.36
N ASP A 75 -14.30 -14.94 2.66
CA ASP A 75 -14.68 -15.97 3.64
C ASP A 75 -16.19 -16.19 3.69
N LYS A 76 -16.96 -15.09 3.64
CA LYS A 76 -18.43 -15.16 3.59
C LYS A 76 -18.91 -15.83 2.30
N PHE A 77 -18.30 -15.51 1.16
CA PHE A 77 -18.65 -16.12 -0.13
C PHE A 77 -18.31 -17.61 -0.16
N GLN A 78 -17.15 -18.01 0.37
CA GLN A 78 -16.73 -19.41 0.47
C GLN A 78 -17.71 -20.20 1.34
N ASN A 79 -18.05 -19.69 2.53
CA ASN A 79 -19.03 -20.33 3.42
C ASN A 79 -20.42 -20.44 2.79
N ALA A 80 -20.88 -19.40 2.10
CA ALA A 80 -22.15 -19.43 1.38
C ALA A 80 -22.13 -20.46 0.24
N THR A 81 -21.01 -20.59 -0.45
CA THR A 81 -20.81 -21.58 -1.52
C THR A 81 -20.83 -23.00 -0.97
N LEU A 82 -20.13 -23.27 0.13
CA LEU A 82 -20.15 -24.57 0.80
C LEU A 82 -21.56 -24.95 1.26
N THR A 83 -22.28 -24.02 1.88
CA THR A 83 -23.68 -24.24 2.29
C THR A 83 -24.59 -24.54 1.09
N ARG A 84 -24.35 -23.89 -0.05
CA ARG A 84 -25.12 -24.13 -1.27
C ARG A 84 -24.78 -25.48 -1.90
N LEU A 85 -23.52 -25.89 -1.88
CA LEU A 85 -23.09 -27.21 -2.35
C LEU A 85 -23.70 -28.33 -1.50
N ASP A 86 -23.74 -28.16 -0.18
CA ASP A 86 -24.38 -29.10 0.75
C ASP A 86 -25.87 -29.28 0.42
N ARG A 87 -26.62 -28.18 0.28
CA ARG A 87 -28.03 -28.22 -0.15
C ARG A 87 -28.24 -28.84 -1.53
N LEU A 88 -27.31 -28.63 -2.46
CA LEU A 88 -27.36 -29.26 -3.78
C LEU A 88 -27.12 -30.76 -3.68
N GLN A 89 -26.19 -31.19 -2.82
CA GLN A 89 -25.95 -32.61 -2.55
C GLN A 89 -27.21 -33.27 -1.97
N ASP A 90 -27.85 -32.66 -0.96
CA ASP A 90 -29.11 -33.14 -0.40
C ASP A 90 -30.21 -33.26 -1.46
N SER A 91 -30.30 -32.25 -2.33
CA SER A 91 -31.29 -32.24 -3.42
C SER A 91 -31.03 -33.37 -4.43
N ILE A 92 -29.76 -33.64 -4.75
CA ILE A 92 -29.37 -34.75 -5.65
C ILE A 92 -29.70 -36.10 -5.01
N VAL A 93 -29.43 -36.28 -3.72
CA VAL A 93 -29.77 -37.52 -3.00
C VAL A 93 -31.28 -37.71 -2.97
N GLY A 94 -32.04 -36.65 -2.66
CA GLY A 94 -33.50 -36.68 -2.68
C GLY A 94 -34.07 -37.04 -4.05
N LEU A 95 -33.55 -36.41 -5.12
CA LEU A 95 -33.92 -36.71 -6.51
C LEU A 95 -33.56 -38.15 -6.90
N SER A 96 -32.38 -38.64 -6.52
CA SER A 96 -31.94 -40.01 -6.80
C SER A 96 -32.88 -41.03 -6.14
N ASN A 97 -33.27 -40.82 -4.89
CA ASN A 97 -34.23 -41.67 -4.20
C ASN A 97 -35.63 -41.62 -4.85
N ALA A 98 -36.09 -40.44 -5.28
CA ALA A 98 -37.35 -40.29 -5.99
C ALA A 98 -37.35 -41.03 -7.34
N VAL A 99 -36.23 -40.95 -8.09
CA VAL A 99 -36.05 -41.70 -9.34
C VAL A 99 -36.03 -43.20 -9.07
N ALA A 100 -35.32 -43.67 -8.04
CA ALA A 100 -35.29 -45.09 -7.68
C ALA A 100 -36.70 -45.62 -7.31
N ALA A 101 -37.45 -44.85 -6.53
CA ALA A 101 -38.84 -45.18 -6.19
C ALA A 101 -39.73 -45.24 -7.45
N LEU A 102 -39.56 -44.28 -8.37
CA LEU A 102 -40.27 -44.27 -9.65
C LEU A 102 -39.90 -45.47 -10.54
N THR A 103 -38.62 -45.85 -10.59
CA THR A 103 -38.18 -47.05 -11.31
C THR A 103 -38.81 -48.30 -10.71
N ALA A 104 -38.84 -48.41 -9.38
CA ALA A 104 -39.46 -49.53 -8.69
C ALA A 104 -40.97 -49.62 -8.96
N THR A 105 -41.70 -48.50 -8.99
CA THR A 105 -43.14 -48.51 -9.32
C THR A 105 -43.40 -48.88 -10.77
N VAL A 106 -42.57 -48.39 -11.70
CA VAL A 106 -42.66 -48.78 -13.12
C VAL A 106 -42.39 -50.27 -13.30
N GLN A 107 -41.41 -50.82 -12.58
CA GLN A 107 -41.08 -52.25 -12.65
C GLN A 107 -42.19 -53.12 -12.03
N ALA A 108 -42.73 -52.73 -10.87
CA ALA A 108 -43.86 -53.40 -10.25
C ALA A 108 -45.10 -53.42 -11.17
N LEU A 109 -45.38 -52.33 -11.89
CA LEU A 109 -46.48 -52.26 -12.85
C LEU A 109 -46.24 -53.18 -14.06
N ALA A 110 -45.01 -53.29 -14.54
CA ALA A 110 -44.65 -54.21 -15.62
C ALA A 110 -44.78 -55.68 -15.18
N ASP A 111 -44.35 -56.00 -13.96
CA ASP A 111 -44.46 -57.34 -13.38
C ASP A 111 -45.93 -57.75 -13.15
N ASP A 112 -46.79 -56.83 -12.69
CA ASP A 112 -48.22 -57.09 -12.53
C ASP A 112 -48.90 -57.39 -13.88
N ARG A 113 -48.56 -56.60 -14.91
CA ARG A 113 -49.10 -56.78 -16.26
C ARG A 113 -48.66 -58.09 -16.92
N SER A 114 -47.45 -58.56 -16.61
CA SER A 114 -46.93 -59.85 -17.10
C SER A 114 -47.47 -61.07 -16.34
N ARG A 115 -47.95 -60.89 -15.10
CA ARG A 115 -48.58 -61.94 -14.28
C ARG A 115 -50.07 -62.17 -14.58
N SER A 116 -50.74 -61.26 -15.28
CA SER A 116 -52.15 -61.44 -15.67
C SER A 116 -52.27 -62.42 -16.85
N PRO A 117 -52.86 -63.63 -16.69
CA PRO A 117 -53.04 -64.55 -17.81
C PRO A 117 -54.16 -64.07 -18.75
N PRO A 118 -54.10 -64.36 -20.07
CA PRO A 118 -55.22 -64.08 -20.96
C PRO A 118 -56.42 -64.94 -20.54
N MET A 119 -57.47 -64.29 -20.02
CA MET A 119 -58.75 -64.94 -19.82
C MET A 119 -59.31 -65.34 -21.19
N ARG A 120 -59.33 -66.64 -21.45
CA ARG A 120 -60.07 -67.29 -22.53
C ARG A 120 -61.37 -67.86 -21.98
#